data_AF-A0A9Q3UF63-F1
#
_entry.id   AF-A0A9Q3UF63-F1
#
_cell.length_a   1.000
_cell.length_b   1.000
_cell.length_c   1.000
_cell.angle_alpha   90.00
_cell.angle_beta   90.00
_cell.angle_gamma   90.00
#
_symmetry.space_group_name_H-M   'P 1'
#
loop_
_entity.id
_entity.type
_entity.pdbx_description
1 polymer ?
#
loop_
_entity_poly.entity_id
_entity_poly.type
_entity_poly.pdbx_seq_one_letter_code
_entity_poly.pdbx_strand_id
1 'polypeptide(L)'
;MTQLSSNTTGSVMLHSQVKAMRKSVKGAVVSSNVKASPQRLEMAERLNHLKMFSRGKSPEQLSDVVELKEQGLREAIKALYPELGQRAFQRHDIYEFLLELDSGIELGEWRLRENAQEVIVYASYGSVFPGLRFQKRGDVFHCTGFNFDIRLAS
;
A
#
# COMPACT_ATOMS: atom_id res chain seq x y z
N MET A 1 -34.02 -16.14 32.01
CA MET A 1 -34.04 -16.55 30.59
C MET A 1 -34.56 -15.36 29.78
N THR A 2 -33.66 -14.64 29.11
CA THR A 2 -34.02 -13.41 28.37
C THR A 2 -33.81 -13.67 26.89
N GLN A 3 -34.90 -13.58 26.12
CA GLN A 3 -34.96 -13.93 24.71
C GLN A 3 -34.22 -12.90 23.85
N LEU A 4 -33.34 -13.38 22.96
CA LEU A 4 -32.78 -12.61 21.85
C LEU A 4 -33.84 -12.52 20.74
N SER A 5 -34.38 -11.31 20.54
CA SER A 5 -35.23 -10.99 19.40
C SER A 5 -34.40 -10.53 18.19
N SER A 6 -34.83 -10.99 17.03
CA SER A 6 -34.21 -11.00 15.69
C SER A 6 -33.95 -9.61 15.06
N ASN A 7 -32.69 -9.32 14.72
CA ASN A 7 -32.26 -8.14 13.93
C ASN A 7 -32.08 -8.40 12.41
N THR A 8 -32.48 -9.56 11.92
CA THR A 8 -32.18 -9.99 10.54
C THR A 8 -33.06 -9.32 9.48
N THR A 9 -34.21 -8.77 9.85
CA THR A 9 -35.22 -8.25 8.91
C THR A 9 -34.88 -6.87 8.33
N GLY A 10 -34.10 -6.04 9.04
CA GLY A 10 -33.73 -4.69 8.58
C GLY A 10 -32.66 -4.66 7.49
N SER A 11 -31.75 -5.64 7.48
CA SER A 11 -30.62 -5.69 6.55
C SER A 11 -31.04 -6.09 5.12
N VAL A 12 -32.02 -6.99 5.00
CA VAL A 12 -32.52 -7.48 3.70
C VAL A 12 -33.32 -6.40 2.96
N MET A 13 -34.06 -5.54 3.68
CA MET A 13 -34.84 -4.45 3.08
C MET A 13 -33.95 -3.36 2.45
N LEU A 14 -32.79 -3.05 3.04
CA LEU A 14 -31.83 -2.09 2.46
C LEU A 14 -31.24 -2.63 1.15
N HIS A 15 -30.92 -3.92 1.10
CA HIS A 15 -30.34 -4.54 -0.08
C HIS A 15 -31.33 -4.59 -1.27
N SER A 16 -32.62 -4.85 -1.00
CA SER A 16 -33.65 -4.83 -2.05
C SER A 16 -33.91 -3.41 -2.57
N GLN A 17 -33.90 -2.39 -1.70
CA GLN A 17 -34.00 -0.98 -2.08
C GLN A 17 -32.85 -0.52 -2.97
N VAL A 18 -31.60 -0.84 -2.60
CA VAL A 18 -30.41 -0.49 -3.40
C VAL A 18 -30.43 -1.17 -4.78
N LYS A 19 -30.91 -2.42 -4.84
CA LYS A 19 -31.05 -3.16 -6.10
C LYS A 19 -32.14 -2.56 -7.01
N ALA A 20 -33.23 -2.04 -6.44
CA ALA A 20 -34.29 -1.36 -7.18
C ALA A 20 -33.80 -0.01 -7.75
N MET A 21 -33.06 0.77 -6.96
CA MET A 21 -32.46 2.03 -7.44
C MET A 21 -31.52 1.83 -8.62
N ARG A 22 -30.69 0.78 -8.61
CA ARG A 22 -29.77 0.46 -9.72
C ARG A 22 -30.47 0.06 -11.01
N LYS A 23 -31.66 -0.55 -10.92
CA LYS A 23 -32.46 -0.90 -12.12
C LYS A 23 -33.20 0.31 -12.70
N SER A 24 -33.62 1.27 -11.87
CA SER A 24 -34.29 2.49 -12.31
C SER A 24 -33.36 3.43 -13.10
N VAL A 25 -32.05 3.41 -12.81
CA VAL A 25 -31.04 4.24 -13.50
C VAL A 25 -30.70 3.73 -14.91
N LYS A 26 -31.07 2.49 -15.28
CA LYS A 26 -30.73 1.92 -16.59
C LYS A 26 -31.54 2.48 -17.78
N GLY A 27 -32.48 3.41 -17.55
CA GLY A 27 -33.32 4.01 -18.58
C GLY A 27 -33.02 5.48 -18.93
N ALA A 28 -32.11 6.16 -18.23
CA ALA A 28 -31.82 7.57 -18.47
C ALA A 28 -30.38 7.74 -18.96
N VAL A 29 -30.18 7.60 -20.28
CA VAL A 29 -28.98 8.13 -20.94
C VAL A 29 -29.11 9.65 -20.93
N VAL A 30 -28.57 10.29 -19.89
CA VAL A 30 -28.29 11.72 -19.90
C VAL A 30 -26.79 11.88 -19.81
N SER A 31 -26.20 12.14 -20.97
CA SER A 31 -24.87 12.73 -21.10
C SER A 31 -24.84 13.99 -20.25
N SER A 32 -24.14 13.92 -19.13
CA SER A 32 -23.80 15.09 -18.33
C SER A 32 -22.31 15.00 -18.03
N ASN A 33 -21.57 15.98 -18.56
CA ASN A 33 -20.25 16.36 -18.07
C ASN A 33 -20.41 16.84 -16.62
N VAL A 34 -20.63 15.91 -15.70
CA VAL A 34 -20.62 16.20 -14.27
C VAL A 34 -19.16 16.30 -13.87
N LYS A 35 -18.61 17.52 -13.89
CA LYS A 35 -17.41 17.81 -13.10
C LYS A 35 -17.71 17.35 -11.69
N ALA A 36 -17.01 16.31 -11.24
CA ALA A 36 -17.17 15.77 -9.90
C ALA A 36 -17.06 16.92 -8.91
N SER A 37 -18.07 17.09 -8.04
CA SER A 37 -18.02 18.12 -7.02
C SER A 37 -16.75 17.92 -6.16
N PRO A 38 -16.15 18.98 -5.61
CA PRO A 38 -14.95 18.88 -4.78
C PRO A 38 -15.09 17.83 -3.66
N GLN A 39 -16.29 17.73 -3.08
CA GLN A 39 -16.63 16.72 -2.08
C GLN A 39 -16.61 15.28 -2.62
N ARG A 40 -16.98 15.05 -3.89
CA ARG A 40 -16.86 13.74 -4.53
C ARG A 40 -15.42 13.37 -4.83
N LEU A 41 -14.57 14.34 -5.18
CA LEU A 41 -13.13 14.15 -5.34
C LEU A 41 -12.46 13.82 -4.00
N GLU A 42 -12.71 14.62 -2.97
CA GLU A 42 -12.20 14.39 -1.61
C GLU A 42 -12.66 13.04 -1.05
N MET A 43 -13.92 12.66 -1.32
CA MET A 43 -14.45 11.36 -0.92
C MET A 43 -13.83 10.21 -1.72
N ALA A 44 -13.53 10.41 -3.01
CA ALA A 44 -12.82 9.43 -3.82
C ALA A 44 -11.37 9.26 -3.34
N GLU A 45 -10.67 10.35 -2.99
CA GLU A 45 -9.34 10.31 -2.38
C GLU A 45 -9.36 9.57 -1.04
N ARG A 46 -10.31 9.89 -0.15
CA ARG A 46 -10.50 9.17 1.11
C ARG A 46 -10.79 7.70 0.89
N LEU A 47 -11.62 7.36 -0.10
CA LEU A 47 -11.92 5.97 -0.44
C LEU A 47 -10.68 5.27 -1.01
N ASN A 48 -9.86 5.99 -1.80
CA ASN A 48 -8.61 5.48 -2.34
C ASN A 48 -7.62 5.20 -1.22
N HIS A 49 -7.46 6.13 -0.27
CA HIS A 49 -6.69 5.92 0.95
C HIS A 49 -7.20 4.71 1.75
N LEU A 50 -8.52 4.55 1.88
CA LEU A 50 -9.14 3.37 2.51
C LEU A 50 -8.90 2.07 1.73
N LYS A 51 -8.87 2.12 0.39
CA LYS A 51 -8.51 0.97 -0.45
C LYS A 51 -7.03 0.61 -0.32
N MET A 52 -6.14 1.56 -0.05
CA MET A 52 -4.74 1.26 0.27
C MET A 52 -4.59 0.52 1.62
N PHE A 53 -5.61 0.52 2.49
CA PHE A 53 -5.66 -0.40 3.64
C PHE A 53 -6.08 -1.83 3.27
N SER A 54 -6.58 -2.06 2.05
CA SER A 54 -6.72 -3.43 1.56
C SER A 54 -5.32 -3.99 1.32
N ARG A 55 -5.07 -5.19 1.86
CA ARG A 55 -3.73 -5.72 2.14
C ARG A 55 -3.01 -6.23 0.87
N GLY A 56 -2.71 -5.36 -0.10
CA GLY A 56 -2.20 -5.79 -1.41
C GLY A 56 -3.22 -6.66 -2.15
N LYS A 57 -4.51 -6.39 -1.93
CA LYS A 57 -5.63 -7.19 -2.44
C LYS A 57 -6.49 -6.44 -3.43
N SER A 58 -6.33 -5.12 -3.55
CA SER A 58 -7.03 -4.38 -4.58
C SER A 58 -6.45 -4.77 -5.95
N PRO A 59 -7.27 -4.80 -7.01
CA PRO A 59 -6.78 -5.02 -8.37
C PRO A 59 -5.66 -4.03 -8.75
N GLU A 60 -5.77 -2.78 -8.29
CA GLU A 60 -4.78 -1.74 -8.53
C GLU A 60 -3.43 -2.08 -7.89
N GLN A 61 -3.40 -2.45 -6.60
CA GLN A 61 -2.16 -2.85 -5.92
C GLN A 61 -1.53 -4.09 -6.55
N LEU A 62 -2.34 -5.06 -6.97
CA LEU A 62 -1.85 -6.25 -7.65
C LEU A 62 -1.22 -5.90 -9.00
N SER A 63 -1.81 -4.97 -9.75
CA SER A 63 -1.27 -4.47 -11.02
C SER A 63 0.08 -3.79 -10.81
N ASP A 64 0.17 -2.87 -9.84
CA ASP A 64 1.40 -2.14 -9.54
C ASP A 64 2.52 -3.10 -9.10
N VAL A 65 2.20 -4.12 -8.28
CA VAL A 65 3.17 -5.16 -7.88
C VAL A 65 3.64 -6.00 -9.06
N VAL A 66 2.76 -6.28 -10.03
CA VAL A 66 3.15 -7.01 -11.25
C VAL A 66 4.11 -6.17 -12.09
N GLU A 67 3.81 -4.89 -12.27
CA GLU A 67 4.67 -3.98 -13.03
C GLU A 67 6.07 -3.87 -12.42
N LEU A 68 6.16 -3.72 -11.09
CA LEU A 68 7.44 -3.69 -10.38
C LEU A 68 8.25 -4.99 -10.53
N LYS A 69 7.57 -6.14 -10.66
CA LYS A 69 8.23 -7.44 -10.91
C LYS A 69 8.71 -7.53 -12.36
N GLU A 70 7.92 -7.05 -13.31
CA GLU A 70 8.30 -7.02 -14.73
C GLU A 70 9.50 -6.09 -14.96
N GLN A 71 9.58 -4.99 -14.22
CA GLN A 71 10.76 -4.11 -14.18
C GLN A 71 11.97 -4.73 -13.48
N GLY A 72 11.81 -5.86 -12.79
CA GLY A 72 12.91 -6.55 -12.11
C GLY A 72 13.48 -5.79 -10.91
N LEU A 73 12.68 -4.96 -10.24
CA LEU A 73 13.14 -4.08 -9.15
C LEU A 73 13.89 -4.84 -8.04
N ARG A 74 13.35 -5.97 -7.61
CA ARG A 74 13.96 -6.78 -6.54
C ARG A 74 15.30 -7.35 -6.99
N GLU A 75 15.37 -7.79 -8.23
CA GLU A 75 16.55 -8.36 -8.85
C GLU A 75 17.63 -7.30 -9.03
N ALA A 76 17.26 -6.08 -9.42
CA ALA A 76 18.15 -4.92 -9.49
C ALA A 76 18.74 -4.57 -8.12
N ILE A 77 17.90 -4.46 -7.08
CA ILE A 77 18.37 -4.22 -5.70
C ILE A 77 19.32 -5.34 -5.26
N LYS A 78 18.99 -6.60 -5.53
CA LYS A 78 19.83 -7.74 -5.17
C LYS A 78 21.17 -7.75 -5.92
N ALA A 79 21.19 -7.30 -7.17
CA ALA A 79 22.40 -7.21 -7.98
C ALA A 79 23.34 -6.11 -7.50
N LEU A 80 22.80 -4.94 -7.13
CA LEU A 80 23.57 -3.84 -6.56
C LEU A 80 24.08 -4.15 -5.14
N TYR A 81 23.26 -4.87 -4.35
CA TYR A 81 23.54 -5.14 -2.94
C TYR A 81 23.46 -6.64 -2.63
N PRO A 82 24.41 -7.46 -3.13
CA PRO A 82 24.35 -8.92 -2.97
C PRO A 82 24.48 -9.37 -1.50
N GLU A 83 25.15 -8.58 -0.67
CA GLU A 83 25.43 -8.91 0.74
C GLU A 83 24.37 -8.40 1.72
N LEU A 84 23.30 -7.76 1.23
CA LEU A 84 22.31 -7.05 2.06
C LEU A 84 21.74 -7.91 3.20
N GLY A 85 21.49 -9.20 2.95
CA GLY A 85 20.91 -10.12 3.94
C GLY A 85 21.89 -10.69 4.97
N GLN A 86 23.20 -10.56 4.74
CA GLN A 86 24.25 -11.10 5.62
C GLN A 86 24.96 -10.00 6.42
N ARG A 87 24.97 -8.77 5.87
CA ARG A 87 25.59 -7.61 6.48
C ARG A 87 24.86 -7.19 7.77
N ALA A 88 25.64 -6.82 8.78
CA ALA A 88 25.17 -6.08 9.94
C ALA A 88 25.35 -4.59 9.66
N PHE A 89 24.33 -3.80 9.98
CA PHE A 89 24.29 -2.37 9.73
C PHE A 89 24.25 -1.62 11.06
N GLN A 90 25.13 -0.64 11.22
CA GLN A 90 24.91 0.45 12.17
C GLN A 90 23.83 1.38 11.62
N ARG A 91 23.25 2.22 12.49
CA ARG A 91 22.20 3.15 12.06
C ARG A 91 22.67 4.10 10.95
N HIS A 92 23.91 4.60 11.05
CA HIS A 92 24.47 5.50 10.02
C HIS A 92 24.69 4.80 8.68
N ASP A 93 25.07 3.52 8.68
CA ASP A 93 25.19 2.72 7.46
C ASP A 93 23.87 2.64 6.68
N ILE A 94 22.71 2.68 7.37
CA ILE A 94 21.40 2.65 6.71
C ILE A 94 21.09 3.99 6.02
N TYR A 95 21.55 5.12 6.57
CA TYR A 95 21.40 6.42 5.91
C TYR A 95 22.31 6.51 4.69
N GLU A 96 23.55 6.01 4.77
CA GLU A 96 24.43 5.93 3.60
C GLU A 96 23.82 5.02 2.53
N PHE A 97 23.33 3.85 2.94
CA PHE A 97 22.62 2.93 2.04
C PHE A 97 21.40 3.58 1.36
N LEU A 98 20.63 4.41 2.07
CA LEU A 98 19.51 5.14 1.47
C LEU A 98 19.97 6.05 0.32
N LEU A 99 21.08 6.76 0.50
CA LEU A 99 21.63 7.65 -0.53
C LEU A 99 22.14 6.85 -1.74
N GLU A 100 22.82 5.73 -1.49
CA GLU A 100 23.25 4.82 -2.56
C GLU A 100 22.05 4.27 -3.33
N LEU A 101 21.00 3.85 -2.62
CA LEU A 101 19.78 3.31 -3.20
C LEU A 101 19.05 4.33 -4.09
N ASP A 102 18.94 5.58 -3.62
CA ASP A 102 18.33 6.68 -4.38
C ASP A 102 19.11 7.00 -5.66
N SER A 103 20.44 6.86 -5.64
CA SER A 103 21.30 7.05 -6.81
C SER A 103 21.31 5.86 -7.78
N GLY A 104 21.08 4.64 -7.28
CA GLY A 104 21.24 3.40 -8.04
C GLY A 104 19.95 2.79 -8.57
N ILE A 105 18.79 3.18 -8.03
CA ILE A 105 17.48 2.63 -8.39
C ILE A 105 16.50 3.75 -8.75
N GLU A 106 16.16 3.84 -10.03
CA GLU A 106 15.21 4.82 -10.57
C GLU A 106 13.75 4.43 -10.28
N LEU A 107 13.33 4.54 -9.02
CA LEU A 107 11.94 4.26 -8.58
C LEU A 107 11.21 5.49 -8.03
N GLY A 108 11.88 6.64 -8.04
CA GLY A 108 11.45 7.87 -7.36
C GLY A 108 12.10 8.02 -5.99
N GLU A 109 11.60 8.98 -5.21
CA GLU A 109 12.18 9.37 -3.93
C GLU A 109 12.11 8.21 -2.91
N TRP A 110 13.28 7.75 -2.46
CA TRP A 110 13.36 6.84 -1.34
C TRP A 110 13.25 7.60 -0.01
N ARG A 111 12.47 7.03 0.90
CA ARG A 111 12.19 7.59 2.22
C ARG A 111 12.57 6.59 3.29
N LEU A 112 12.86 7.11 4.47
CA LEU A 112 13.20 6.33 5.64
C LEU A 112 12.19 6.59 6.75
N ARG A 113 11.76 5.51 7.40
CA ARG A 113 10.98 5.54 8.63
C ARG A 113 11.69 4.69 9.67
N GLU A 114 11.91 5.23 10.86
CA GLU A 114 12.60 4.51 11.93
C GLU A 114 11.85 4.56 13.26
N ASN A 115 12.08 3.54 14.06
CA ASN A 115 11.77 3.51 15.47
C ASN A 115 12.90 2.80 16.24
N ALA A 116 12.70 2.51 17.53
CA ALA A 116 13.72 1.89 18.37
C ALA A 116 14.16 0.48 17.93
N GLN A 117 13.31 -0.25 17.21
CA GLN A 117 13.49 -1.66 16.87
C GLN A 117 13.63 -1.93 15.37
N GLU A 118 13.22 -1.00 14.52
CA GLU A 118 13.28 -1.17 13.08
C GLU A 118 13.55 0.13 12.32
N VAL A 119 14.13 -0.04 11.15
CA VAL A 119 14.26 0.99 10.12
C VAL A 119 13.67 0.42 8.83
N ILE A 120 12.83 1.20 8.16
CA ILE A 120 12.20 0.86 6.90
C ILE A 120 12.65 1.88 5.86
N VAL A 121 13.27 1.40 4.79
CA VAL A 121 13.62 2.19 3.61
C VAL A 121 12.65 1.84 2.51
N TYR A 122 11.91 2.80 1.98
CA TYR A 122 10.81 2.53 1.05
C TYR A 122 10.62 3.68 0.06
N ALA A 123 10.08 3.35 -1.11
CA ALA A 123 9.60 4.34 -2.08
C ALA A 123 8.08 4.24 -2.22
N SER A 124 7.47 5.25 -2.82
CA SER A 124 6.06 5.21 -3.22
C SER A 124 5.97 4.86 -4.69
N TYR A 125 5.22 3.82 -5.04
CA TYR A 125 4.98 3.44 -6.43
C TYR A 125 3.51 3.14 -6.66
N GLY A 126 2.82 4.00 -7.42
CA GLY A 126 1.38 3.89 -7.63
C GLY A 126 0.62 3.81 -6.29
N SER A 127 -0.01 2.66 -6.04
CA SER A 127 -0.77 2.35 -4.83
C SER A 127 -0.05 1.48 -3.79
N VAL A 128 1.25 1.21 -3.98
CA VAL A 128 2.07 0.35 -3.12
C VAL A 128 3.35 1.03 -2.64
N PHE A 129 3.95 0.44 -1.60
CA PHE A 129 5.20 0.94 -1.01
C PHE A 129 6.31 -0.12 -1.07
N PRO A 130 7.03 -0.26 -2.19
CA PRO A 130 8.17 -1.17 -2.25
C PRO A 130 9.27 -0.72 -1.28
N GLY A 131 9.88 -1.67 -0.57
CA GLY A 131 10.89 -1.32 0.42
C GLY A 131 11.58 -2.47 1.12
N LEU A 132 12.59 -2.09 1.89
CA LEU A 132 13.47 -2.93 2.69
C LEU A 132 13.20 -2.70 4.18
N ARG A 133 13.17 -3.78 4.96
CA ARG A 133 13.03 -3.72 6.41
C ARG A 133 14.29 -4.17 7.10
N PHE A 134 14.81 -3.32 7.96
CA PHE A 134 15.93 -3.57 8.85
C PHE A 134 15.42 -3.74 10.28
N GLN A 135 15.72 -4.88 10.90
CA GLN A 135 15.34 -5.16 12.29
C GLN A 135 16.56 -5.13 13.19
N LYS A 136 16.43 -4.48 14.35
CA LYS A 136 17.47 -4.41 15.36
C LYS A 136 17.68 -5.77 16.02
N ARG A 137 18.93 -6.21 16.12
CA ARG A 137 19.36 -7.40 16.86
C ARG A 137 20.63 -7.03 17.65
N GLY A 138 20.49 -6.89 18.96
CA GLY A 138 21.56 -6.30 19.78
C GLY A 138 21.73 -4.82 19.44
N ASP A 139 22.95 -4.39 19.14
CA ASP A 139 23.27 -3.00 18.81
C ASP A 139 23.27 -2.69 17.30
N VAL A 140 23.06 -3.71 16.47
CA VAL A 140 23.08 -3.60 15.01
C VAL A 140 21.71 -3.90 14.40
N PHE A 141 21.55 -3.54 13.13
CA PHE A 141 20.39 -3.82 12.31
C PHE A 141 20.72 -4.84 11.24
N HIS A 142 19.75 -5.68 10.89
CA HIS A 142 19.87 -6.63 9.78
C HIS A 142 18.71 -6.48 8.81
N CYS A 143 19.00 -6.46 7.52
CA CYS A 143 17.96 -6.47 6.51
C CYS A 143 17.24 -7.82 6.50
N THR A 144 15.95 -7.79 6.80
CA THR A 144 15.07 -8.96 6.79
C THR A 144 14.55 -9.31 5.41
N GLY A 145 14.59 -8.36 4.47
CA GLY A 145 14.26 -8.59 3.08
C GLY A 145 13.49 -7.44 2.43
N PHE A 146 13.22 -7.63 1.15
CA PHE A 146 12.46 -6.73 0.30
C PHE A 146 11.00 -7.16 0.22
N ASN A 147 10.08 -6.18 0.26
CA ASN A 147 8.66 -6.37 0.00
C ASN A 147 8.20 -5.35 -1.04
N PHE A 148 7.35 -5.76 -1.97
CA PHE A 148 6.76 -4.85 -2.97
C PHE A 148 5.68 -3.92 -2.39
N ASP A 149 5.15 -4.27 -1.22
CA ASP A 149 4.19 -3.45 -0.49
C ASP A 149 4.44 -3.59 1.03
N ILE A 150 5.37 -2.79 1.53
CA ILE A 150 5.80 -2.83 2.92
C ILE A 150 4.82 -2.10 3.82
N ARG A 151 4.48 -2.72 4.96
CA ARG A 151 3.64 -2.08 5.96
C ARG A 151 4.44 -1.12 6.82
N LEU A 152 4.07 0.15 6.76
CA LEU A 152 4.53 1.17 7.68
C LEU A 152 3.66 1.06 8.94
N ALA A 153 4.11 0.34 9.96
CA ALA A 153 3.36 0.22 11.22
C ALA A 153 3.14 1.62 11.79
N SER A 154 1.87 2.01 12.03
CA SER A 154 1.47 3.32 12.53
C SER A 154 2.10 3.65 13.87
#